data_AF-A0A661MLM0-F1
#
_entry.id   AF-A0A661MLM0-F1
#
_cell.length_a   1.000
_cell.length_b   1.000
_cell.length_c   1.000
_cell.angle_alpha   90.00
_cell.angle_beta   90.00
_cell.angle_gamma   90.00
#
_symmetry.space_group_name_H-M   'P 1'
#
loop_
_entity.id
_entity.type
_entity.pdbx_description
1 polymer ?
#
loop_
_entity_poly.entity_id
_entity_poly.type
_entity_poly.pdbx_seq_one_letter_code
_entity_poly.pdbx_strand_id
1 'polypeptide(L)' 'MIWRRKKIGLALGGGGARGMAHIGVLRVLEREGIPIDLIVGT' A
#
# COMPACT_ATOMS: atom_id res chain seq x y z
N MET A 1 19.82 3.60 -9.14
CA MET A 1 18.43 3.79 -9.60
C MET A 1 18.02 5.23 -9.37
N ILE A 2 17.84 6.02 -10.42
CA ILE A 2 17.27 7.37 -10.31
C ILE A 2 15.79 7.28 -10.66
N TRP A 3 14.92 7.65 -9.74
CA TRP A 3 13.47 7.61 -9.92
C TRP A 3 13.00 8.92 -10.57
N ARG A 4 12.28 8.83 -11.71
CA ARG A 4 11.77 10.00 -12.46
C ARG A 4 10.61 10.73 -11.78
N ARG A 5 9.90 10.09 -10.85
CA ARG A 5 8.84 10.69 -10.02
C ARG A 5 8.97 10.21 -8.58
N LYS A 6 8.34 10.93 -7.64
CA LYS A 6 8.17 10.44 -6.27
C LYS A 6 7.46 9.09 -6.29
N LYS A 7 8.04 8.14 -5.58
CA LYS A 7 7.52 6.77 -5.45
C LYS A 7 6.80 6.64 -4.12
N ILE A 8 5.69 5.93 -4.11
CA ILE A 8 4.88 5.71 -2.91
C ILE A 8 5.08 4.27 -2.47
N GLY A 9 5.65 4.10 -1.27
CA GLY A 9 5.73 2.81 -0.60
C GLY A 9 4.61 2.67 0.43
N LEU A 10 3.93 1.53 0.43
CA LEU A 10 2.91 1.17 1.41
C LEU A 10 3.45 0.09 2.35
N ALA A 11 3.52 0.39 3.65
CA ALA A 11 3.92 -0.56 4.68
C ALA A 11 2.68 -1.10 5.41
N LEU A 12 2.43 -2.40 5.29
CA LEU A 12 1.32 -3.09 5.95
C LEU A 12 1.83 -3.76 7.23
N GLY A 13 1.40 -3.26 8.38
CA GLY A 13 1.69 -3.91 9.66
C GLY A 13 1.05 -5.29 9.76
N GLY A 14 1.70 -6.21 10.49
CA GLY A 14 1.15 -7.53 10.78
C GLY A 14 -0.10 -7.46 11.66
N GLY A 15 -0.99 -8.45 11.56
CA GLY A 15 -2.27 -8.42 12.28
C GLY A 15 -3.07 -9.73 12.33
N GLY A 16 -2.51 -10.84 11.83
CA GLY A 16 -3.23 -12.12 11.74
C GLY A 16 -4.56 -11.98 10.99
N ALA A 17 -5.65 -12.47 11.58
CA ALA A 17 -6.99 -12.36 11.00
C ALA A 17 -7.44 -10.90 10.74
N ARG A 18 -6.96 -9.93 11.55
CA ARG A 18 -7.29 -8.51 11.35
C ARG A 18 -6.60 -7.88 10.15
N GLY A 19 -5.61 -8.55 9.56
CA GLY A 19 -4.94 -8.11 8.33
C GLY A 19 -5.91 -7.94 7.16
N MET A 20 -7.09 -8.59 7.19
CA MET A 20 -8.14 -8.36 6.18
C MET A 20 -8.61 -6.90 6.10
N ALA A 21 -8.44 -6.11 7.17
CA ALA A 21 -8.74 -4.68 7.14
C ALA A 21 -7.91 -3.92 6.08
N HIS A 22 -6.70 -4.39 5.76
CA HIS A 22 -5.84 -3.78 4.74
C HIS A 22 -6.46 -3.79 3.34
N ILE A 23 -7.38 -4.73 3.05
CA ILE A 23 -8.11 -4.77 1.78
C ILE A 23 -8.96 -3.51 1.59
N GLY A 24 -9.59 -3.01 2.67
CA GLY A 24 -10.34 -1.76 2.63
C GLY A 24 -9.45 -0.56 2.27
N VAL A 25 -8.25 -0.51 2.84
CA VAL A 25 -7.24 0.52 2.55
C VAL A 25 -6.84 0.48 1.08
N LEU A 26 -6.50 -0.70 0.56
CA LEU A 26 -6.10 -0.86 -0.85
C LEU A 26 -7.19 -0.40 -1.81
N ARG A 27 -8.46 -0.74 -1.54
CA ARG A 27 -9.61 -0.31 -2.37
C ARG A 27 -9.78 1.21 -2.40
N VAL A 28 -9.56 1.88 -1.27
CA VAL A 28 -9.65 3.35 -1.23
C VAL A 28 -8.49 3.98 -2.01
N LEU A 29 -7.26 3.49 -1.81
CA LEU A 29 -6.10 4.01 -2.54
C LEU A 29 -6.26 3.84 -4.06
N GLU A 30 -6.81 2.71 -4.51
CA GLU A 30 -7.13 2.48 -5.92
C GLU A 30 -8.19 3.46 -6.44
N ARG A 31 -9.31 3.63 -5.70
CA ARG A 31 -10.39 4.54 -6.08
C ARG A 31 -9.95 6.00 -6.17
N GLU A 32 -9.07 6.44 -5.27
CA GLU A 32 -8.52 7.79 -5.27
C GLU A 32 -7.36 7.97 -6.27
N GLY A 33 -7.00 6.93 -7.01
CA GLY A 33 -5.92 6.98 -8.01
C GLY A 33 -4.54 7.20 -7.40
N ILE A 34 -4.31 6.75 -6.17
CA ILE A 34 -3.01 6.85 -5.48
C ILE A 34 -2.12 5.67 -5.91
N PRO A 35 -1.06 5.89 -6.70
CA PRO A 35 -0.27 4.80 -7.27
C PRO A 35 0.72 4.24 -6.25
N ILE A 36 0.53 2.99 -5.83
CA ILE A 36 1.46 2.28 -4.95
C ILE A 36 2.57 1.65 -5.80
N ASP A 37 3.82 2.01 -5.54
CA ASP A 37 4.98 1.54 -6.29
C ASP A 37 5.73 0.39 -5.59
N LEU A 38 5.53 0.27 -4.28
CA LEU A 38 6.17 -0.75 -3.45
C LEU A 38 5.23 -1.09 -2.29
N ILE A 39 5.08 -2.39 -2.00
CA ILE A 39 4.39 -2.86 -0.81
C ILE A 39 5.37 -3.67 0.02
N VAL A 40 5.40 -3.42 1.32
CA VAL A 40 6.14 -4.22 2.30
C VAL A 40 5.20 -4.59 3.45
N GLY A 41 5.45 -5.69 4.14
CA GLY A 41 4.63 -6.09 5.27
C GLY A 41 5.30 -7.08 6.21
N THR A 42 4.57 -7.46 7.26
CA THR A 42 4.98 -8.46 8.26
C THR A 42 3.92 -9.55 8.40
#